data_AF-A0A7V2NSB0-F1
#
_entry.id   AF-A0A7V2NSB0-F1
#
_cell.length_a   1.000
_cell.length_b   1.000
_cell.length_c   1.000
_cell.angle_alpha   90.00
_cell.angle_beta   90.00
_cell.angle_gamma   90.00
#
_symmetry.space_group_name_H-M   'P 1'
#
loop_
_entity.id
_entity.type
_entity.pdbx_description
1 polymer ?
#
loop_
_entity_poly.entity_id
_entity_poly.type
_entity_poly.pdbx_seq_one_letter_code
_entity_poly.pdbx_strand_id
1 'polypeptide(L)'
;MNKRLMKIVLIGVTVVFLAGCFNITQHISKDGDKLNVFIKFSVSKSIFEMSKSMGGKSDENPCEEIYTFNEKQIIETFPKSFKADCKKVDTELECGYEMYLTIDTNSKDYKKMKKDDAPAFIPFIDKKEIYIAFPHDDEEEEEDQMAAGFMSSAVYKLTLNRNVVEKVKSISFLNADETFDVSFVELSDIYIIEVPLAYWISSSSDCSLVIKY
;
A
#
# COMPACT_ATOMS: atom_id res chain seq x y z
N MET A 1 -11.03 40.07 10.09
CA MET A 1 -10.03 38.97 10.03
C MET A 1 -8.86 39.42 9.18
N ASN A 2 -7.62 39.33 9.67
CA ASN A 2 -6.44 39.88 8.99
C ASN A 2 -6.14 39.08 7.70
N LYS A 3 -5.94 39.73 6.55
CA LYS A 3 -5.79 39.05 5.24
C LYS A 3 -4.64 38.02 5.22
N ARG A 4 -3.59 38.24 6.03
CA ARG A 4 -2.50 37.28 6.21
C ARG A 4 -2.90 36.06 7.03
N LEU A 5 -3.68 36.25 8.10
CA LEU A 5 -4.22 35.16 8.91
C LEU A 5 -5.19 34.30 8.11
N MET A 6 -6.02 34.93 7.27
CA MET A 6 -6.94 34.23 6.37
C MET A 6 -6.20 33.37 5.34
N LYS A 7 -5.08 33.84 4.78
CA LYS A 7 -4.24 33.04 3.87
C LYS A 7 -3.57 31.86 4.57
N ILE A 8 -3.08 32.04 5.79
CA ILE A 8 -2.45 30.96 6.57
C ILE A 8 -3.49 29.90 6.94
N VAL A 9 -4.69 30.32 7.35
CA VAL A 9 -5.79 29.40 7.62
C VAL A 9 -6.23 28.69 6.34
N LEU A 10 -6.32 29.39 5.20
CA LEU A 10 -6.67 28.76 3.93
C LEU A 10 -5.63 27.71 3.51
N ILE A 11 -4.33 28.04 3.58
CA ILE A 11 -3.23 27.12 3.26
C ILE A 11 -3.23 25.94 4.24
N GLY A 12 -3.39 26.19 5.55
CA GLY A 12 -3.45 25.14 6.55
C GLY A 12 -4.63 24.20 6.33
N VAL A 13 -5.80 24.74 5.99
CA VAL A 13 -7.01 23.98 5.66
C VAL A 13 -6.81 23.17 4.37
N THR A 14 -6.26 23.78 3.31
CA THR A 14 -5.96 23.07 2.05
C THR A 14 -4.93 21.96 2.24
N VAL A 15 -3.90 22.16 3.07
CA VAL A 15 -2.89 21.14 3.38
C VAL A 15 -3.47 19.99 4.20
N VAL A 16 -4.41 20.26 5.12
CA VAL A 16 -5.12 19.21 5.89
C VAL A 16 -6.07 18.42 4.99
N PHE A 17 -6.71 19.05 4.00
CA PHE A 17 -7.54 18.37 3.01
C PHE A 17 -6.75 17.55 1.97
N LEU A 18 -5.42 17.69 1.92
CA LEU A 18 -4.54 16.89 1.06
C LEU A 18 -3.98 15.63 1.75
N ALA A 19 -4.50 15.26 2.93
CA ALA A 19 -4.22 13.95 3.50
C ALA A 19 -4.68 12.87 2.50
N GLY A 20 -3.74 12.06 2.01
CA GLY A 20 -3.96 11.11 0.92
C GLY A 20 -5.25 10.32 1.10
N CYS A 21 -6.17 10.45 0.14
CA CYS A 21 -7.49 9.84 0.25
C CYS A 21 -7.46 8.32 0.08
N PHE A 22 -6.37 7.79 -0.47
CA PHE A 22 -6.08 6.37 -0.59
C PHE A 22 -4.69 6.11 -0.02
N ASN A 23 -4.57 5.14 0.89
CA ASN A 23 -3.30 4.77 1.50
C ASN A 23 -3.14 3.26 1.52
N ILE A 24 -1.96 2.79 1.11
CA ILE A 24 -1.50 1.42 1.33
C ILE A 24 -0.37 1.48 2.35
N THR A 25 -0.60 0.95 3.54
CA THR A 25 0.45 0.83 4.55
C THR A 25 0.86 -0.62 4.70
N GLN A 26 2.15 -0.90 4.59
CA GLN A 26 2.71 -2.21 4.85
C GLN A 26 3.74 -2.13 5.98
N HIS A 27 3.70 -3.12 6.87
CA HIS A 27 4.72 -3.31 7.89
C HIS A 27 5.29 -4.73 7.79
N ILE A 28 6.61 -4.84 7.71
CA ILE A 28 7.32 -6.12 7.61
C ILE A 28 8.29 -6.22 8.78
N SER A 29 8.17 -7.31 9.54
CA SER A 29 9.09 -7.65 10.63
C SER A 29 9.38 -9.15 10.65
N LYS A 30 10.46 -9.55 11.31
CA LYS A 30 10.87 -10.95 11.41
C LYS A 30 11.15 -11.36 12.85
N ASP A 31 10.58 -12.47 13.28
CA ASP A 31 10.83 -13.09 14.58
C ASP A 31 11.30 -14.54 14.36
N GLY A 32 12.60 -14.77 14.50
CA GLY A 32 13.22 -16.04 14.13
C GLY A 32 12.97 -16.38 12.65
N ASP A 33 12.34 -17.52 12.39
CA ASP A 33 11.98 -17.95 11.03
C ASP A 33 10.62 -17.44 10.56
N LYS A 34 9.90 -16.66 11.38
CA LYS A 34 8.58 -16.13 11.05
C LYS A 34 8.69 -14.71 10.53
N LEU A 35 8.23 -14.52 9.30
CA LEU A 35 8.05 -13.22 8.69
C LEU A 35 6.61 -12.77 8.96
N ASN A 36 6.47 -11.64 9.64
CA ASN A 36 5.18 -11.03 9.94
C ASN A 36 4.98 -9.87 8.98
N VAL A 37 3.88 -9.93 8.23
CA VAL A 37 3.52 -8.94 7.23
C VAL A 37 2.13 -8.40 7.58
N PHE A 38 2.05 -7.12 7.85
CA PHE A 38 0.79 -6.40 7.99
C PHE A 38 0.59 -5.51 6.78
N ILE A 39 -0.59 -5.54 6.17
CA ILE A 39 -0.95 -4.68 5.05
C ILE A 39 -2.31 -4.06 5.33
N LYS A 40 -2.43 -2.76 5.14
CA LYS A 40 -3.67 -2.01 5.26
C LYS A 40 -3.94 -1.28 3.95
N PHE A 41 -5.09 -1.58 3.35
CA PHE A 41 -5.69 -0.81 2.27
C PHE A 41 -6.80 0.03 2.89
N SER A 42 -6.71 1.35 2.75
CA SER A 42 -7.67 2.25 3.37
C SER A 42 -7.97 3.43 2.45
N VAL A 43 -9.25 3.78 2.40
CA VAL A 43 -9.79 4.95 1.72
C VAL A 43 -10.42 5.87 2.75
N SER A 44 -10.12 7.16 2.69
CA SER A 44 -10.75 8.14 3.57
C SER A 44 -12.19 8.39 3.16
N LYS A 45 -13.12 8.34 4.12
CA LYS A 45 -14.55 8.59 3.88
C LYS A 45 -14.85 10.00 3.36
N SER A 46 -13.93 10.95 3.55
CA SER A 46 -14.08 12.31 3.01
C SER A 46 -14.11 12.36 1.49
N ILE A 47 -13.54 11.37 0.79
CA ILE A 47 -13.59 11.30 -0.68
C ILE A 47 -15.04 11.16 -1.18
N PHE A 48 -15.87 10.42 -0.45
CA PHE A 48 -17.26 10.20 -0.79
C PHE A 48 -18.11 11.44 -0.53
N GLU A 49 -17.83 12.16 0.57
CA GLU A 49 -18.47 13.46 0.83
C GLU A 49 -18.12 14.49 -0.24
N MET A 50 -16.87 14.50 -0.70
CA MET A 50 -16.42 15.36 -1.78
C MET A 50 -17.10 15.00 -3.10
N SER A 51 -17.14 13.72 -3.48
CA SER A 51 -17.86 13.23 -4.67
C SER A 51 -19.34 13.63 -4.64
N LYS A 52 -20.01 13.43 -3.51
CA LYS A 52 -21.41 13.87 -3.30
C LYS A 52 -21.59 15.38 -3.50
N SER A 53 -20.66 16.19 -2.99
CA SER A 53 -20.71 17.66 -3.15
C SER A 53 -20.55 18.12 -4.60
N MET A 54 -19.94 17.29 -5.46
CA MET A 54 -19.70 17.56 -6.88
C MET A 54 -20.79 17.00 -7.81
N GLY A 55 -21.89 16.47 -7.25
CA GLY A 55 -23.01 15.93 -8.02
C GLY A 55 -23.01 14.41 -8.17
N GLY A 56 -22.10 13.71 -7.47
CA GLY A 56 -22.14 12.26 -7.33
C GLY A 56 -23.41 11.76 -6.63
N LYS A 57 -23.78 10.51 -6.89
CA LYS A 57 -24.93 9.88 -6.21
C LYS A 57 -24.62 9.74 -4.72
N SER A 58 -25.65 9.94 -3.89
CA SER A 58 -25.54 9.80 -2.45
C SER A 58 -25.93 8.38 -2.06
N ASP A 59 -24.96 7.48 -1.94
CA ASP A 59 -25.18 6.20 -1.31
C ASP A 59 -25.19 6.34 0.22
N GLU A 60 -26.04 5.56 0.89
CA GLU A 60 -26.17 5.58 2.35
C GLU A 60 -24.94 4.96 3.05
N ASN A 61 -24.22 4.07 2.38
CA ASN A 61 -22.96 3.50 2.85
C ASN A 61 -21.94 3.39 1.70
N PRO A 62 -21.14 4.43 1.43
CA PRO A 62 -20.20 4.43 0.32
C PRO A 62 -19.04 3.43 0.48
N CYS A 63 -18.85 2.87 1.69
CA CYS A 63 -17.85 1.84 1.92
C CYS A 63 -18.29 0.45 1.47
N GLU A 64 -19.58 0.21 1.20
CA GLU A 64 -20.05 -1.08 0.65
C GLU A 64 -19.41 -1.38 -0.70
N GLU A 65 -19.15 -0.36 -1.52
CA GLU A 65 -18.48 -0.50 -2.82
C GLU A 65 -17.03 -0.95 -2.69
N ILE A 66 -16.38 -0.67 -1.55
CA ILE A 66 -15.03 -1.17 -1.25
C ILE A 66 -15.09 -2.63 -0.78
N TYR A 67 -16.21 -3.05 -0.19
CA TYR A 67 -16.36 -4.40 0.39
C TYR A 67 -16.83 -5.47 -0.61
N THR A 68 -16.36 -5.39 -1.85
CA THR A 68 -16.73 -6.32 -2.94
C THR A 68 -16.28 -7.77 -2.68
N PHE A 69 -15.20 -7.96 -1.92
CA PHE A 69 -14.70 -9.27 -1.53
C PHE A 69 -14.95 -9.54 -0.05
N ASN A 70 -15.36 -10.77 0.29
CA ASN A 70 -15.39 -11.18 1.70
C ASN A 70 -13.98 -11.55 2.20
N GLU A 71 -13.74 -11.47 3.51
CA GLU A 71 -12.40 -11.70 4.08
C GLU A 71 -11.84 -13.10 3.77
N LYS A 72 -12.72 -14.10 3.61
CA LYS A 72 -12.30 -15.48 3.29
C LYS A 72 -11.75 -15.59 1.87
N GLN A 73 -12.38 -14.94 0.90
CA GLN A 73 -11.91 -14.91 -0.48
C GLN A 73 -10.51 -14.31 -0.58
N ILE A 74 -10.24 -13.24 0.19
CA ILE A 74 -8.92 -12.64 0.27
C ILE A 74 -7.91 -13.63 0.86
N ILE A 75 -8.24 -14.29 1.98
CA ILE A 75 -7.37 -15.27 2.64
C ILE A 75 -7.04 -16.46 1.72
N GLU A 76 -8.02 -16.92 0.93
CA GLU A 76 -7.87 -18.04 0.00
C GLU A 76 -6.89 -17.77 -1.16
N THR A 77 -6.53 -16.51 -1.41
CA THR A 77 -5.52 -16.14 -2.43
C THR A 77 -4.10 -16.47 -1.99
N PHE A 78 -3.85 -16.64 -0.69
CA PHE A 78 -2.52 -16.93 -0.15
C PHE A 78 -2.25 -18.43 -0.05
N PRO A 79 -0.98 -18.86 -0.13
CA PRO A 79 -0.59 -20.24 0.13
C PRO A 79 -1.10 -20.74 1.49
N LYS A 80 -1.61 -21.98 1.54
CA LYS A 80 -2.20 -22.57 2.76
C LYS A 80 -1.24 -22.65 3.96
N SER A 81 0.06 -22.63 3.73
CA SER A 81 1.07 -22.60 4.80
C SER A 81 1.19 -21.23 5.47
N PHE A 82 0.64 -20.17 4.86
CA PHE A 82 0.65 -18.84 5.43
C PHE A 82 -0.52 -18.72 6.40
N LYS A 83 -0.24 -18.24 7.61
CA LYS A 83 -1.31 -17.91 8.56
C LYS A 83 -1.77 -16.50 8.24
N ALA A 84 -2.87 -16.37 7.51
CA ALA A 84 -3.47 -15.09 7.17
C ALA A 84 -4.73 -14.84 8.00
N ASP A 85 -4.90 -13.60 8.44
CA ASP A 85 -6.12 -13.04 9.01
C ASP A 85 -6.45 -11.76 8.23
N CYS A 86 -7.73 -11.51 7.99
CA CYS A 86 -8.19 -10.35 7.25
C CYS A 86 -9.40 -9.76 7.97
N LYS A 87 -9.42 -8.44 8.12
CA LYS A 87 -10.46 -7.70 8.81
C LYS A 87 -10.86 -6.49 7.99
N LYS A 88 -12.16 -6.21 7.95
CA LYS A 88 -12.65 -4.92 7.49
C LYS A 88 -12.21 -3.81 8.45
N VAL A 89 -11.75 -2.71 7.87
CA VAL A 89 -11.58 -1.42 8.55
C VAL A 89 -12.82 -0.62 8.25
N ASP A 90 -13.55 -0.23 9.29
CA ASP A 90 -14.68 0.68 9.17
C ASP A 90 -14.65 1.61 10.38
N THR A 91 -13.94 2.72 10.23
CA THR A 91 -13.81 3.74 11.29
C THR A 91 -14.63 4.97 10.92
N GLU A 92 -14.68 5.97 11.79
CA GLU A 92 -15.30 7.25 11.46
C GLU A 92 -14.64 7.95 10.26
N LEU A 93 -13.35 7.71 10.00
CA LEU A 93 -12.55 8.46 9.03
C LEU A 93 -12.22 7.69 7.76
N GLU A 94 -12.15 6.37 7.83
CA GLU A 94 -11.66 5.51 6.75
C GLU A 94 -12.38 4.17 6.71
N CYS A 95 -12.38 3.55 5.53
CA CYS A 95 -12.79 2.17 5.35
C CYS A 95 -11.85 1.40 4.43
N GLY A 96 -11.85 0.07 4.53
CA GLY A 96 -11.00 -0.80 3.72
C GLY A 96 -10.70 -2.15 4.39
N TYR A 97 -9.49 -2.67 4.21
CA TYR A 97 -9.07 -3.98 4.72
C TYR A 97 -7.70 -3.93 5.40
N GLU A 98 -7.58 -4.66 6.50
CA GLU A 98 -6.32 -4.98 7.16
C GLU A 98 -6.06 -6.48 7.06
N MET A 99 -4.86 -6.83 6.62
CA MET A 99 -4.38 -8.20 6.50
C MET A 99 -3.16 -8.39 7.41
N TYR A 100 -3.18 -9.50 8.13
CA TYR A 100 -2.08 -9.95 8.97
C TYR A 100 -1.63 -11.32 8.48
N LEU A 101 -0.41 -11.41 7.99
CA LEU A 101 0.20 -12.67 7.56
C LEU A 101 1.38 -13.02 8.45
N THR A 102 1.41 -14.27 8.90
CA THR A 102 2.60 -14.91 9.47
C THR A 102 3.07 -16.00 8.54
N ILE A 103 4.26 -15.82 7.99
CA ILE A 103 4.88 -16.70 7.00
C ILE A 103 6.07 -17.39 7.66
N ASP A 104 6.05 -18.72 7.70
CA ASP A 104 7.24 -19.50 8.08
C ASP A 104 8.19 -19.56 6.89
N THR A 105 9.32 -18.86 6.98
CA THR A 105 10.34 -18.80 5.93
C THR A 105 11.05 -20.15 5.71
N ASN A 106 10.89 -21.09 6.64
CA ASN A 106 11.36 -22.46 6.49
C ASN A 106 10.36 -23.41 5.85
N SER A 107 9.11 -22.98 5.66
CA SER A 107 8.05 -23.77 5.04
C SER A 107 8.39 -24.16 3.59
N LYS A 108 7.81 -25.28 3.13
CA LYS A 108 8.02 -25.75 1.75
C LYS A 108 7.49 -24.77 0.71
N ASP A 109 6.37 -24.10 0.99
CA ASP A 109 5.76 -23.19 0.02
C ASP A 109 6.59 -21.91 -0.10
N TYR A 110 7.07 -21.34 1.01
CA TYR A 110 7.96 -20.18 0.97
C TYR A 110 9.28 -20.49 0.25
N LYS A 111 9.90 -21.65 0.55
CA LYS A 111 11.16 -22.05 -0.10
C LYS A 111 11.04 -22.38 -1.59
N LYS A 112 9.83 -22.71 -2.06
CA LYS A 112 9.55 -22.98 -3.48
C LYS A 112 9.09 -21.75 -4.23
N MET A 113 8.66 -20.70 -3.52
CA MET A 113 8.31 -19.42 -4.11
C MET A 113 9.50 -18.89 -4.89
N LYS A 114 9.23 -18.44 -6.12
CA LYS A 114 10.19 -17.68 -6.91
C LYS A 114 9.82 -16.21 -6.83
N LYS A 115 10.79 -15.36 -7.17
CA LYS A 115 10.62 -13.90 -7.24
C LYS A 115 9.38 -13.49 -8.03
N ASP A 116 9.21 -14.06 -9.22
CA ASP A 116 8.12 -13.69 -10.14
C ASP A 116 6.78 -14.37 -9.80
N ASP A 117 6.80 -15.39 -8.94
CA ASP A 117 5.60 -16.11 -8.48
C ASP A 117 5.13 -15.60 -7.09
N ALA A 118 5.79 -14.59 -6.53
CA ALA A 118 5.46 -14.06 -5.22
C ALA A 118 4.12 -13.31 -5.28
N PRO A 119 3.14 -13.60 -4.39
CA PRO A 119 1.88 -12.88 -4.37
C PRO A 119 2.11 -11.38 -4.16
N ALA A 120 1.24 -10.56 -4.75
CA ALA A 120 1.29 -9.11 -4.60
C ALA A 120 1.37 -8.69 -3.12
N PHE A 121 2.21 -7.68 -2.85
CA PHE A 121 2.54 -7.18 -1.51
C PHE A 121 3.16 -8.20 -0.56
N ILE A 122 3.48 -9.43 -0.99
CA ILE A 122 4.19 -10.39 -0.15
C ILE A 122 5.70 -10.30 -0.43
N PRO A 123 6.53 -10.03 0.59
CA PRO A 123 7.97 -9.94 0.41
C PRO A 123 8.60 -11.30 0.10
N PHE A 124 9.22 -11.39 -1.07
CA PHE A 124 10.19 -12.43 -1.39
C PHE A 124 11.58 -11.98 -0.92
N ILE A 125 12.15 -12.70 0.04
CA ILE A 125 13.45 -12.39 0.62
C ILE A 125 14.48 -13.38 0.08
N ASP A 126 15.39 -12.89 -0.75
CA ASP A 126 16.63 -13.60 -1.13
C ASP A 126 17.82 -13.05 -0.34
N LYS A 127 19.00 -13.67 -0.47
CA LYS A 127 20.22 -13.38 0.30
C LYS A 127 20.70 -11.93 0.28
N LYS A 128 20.33 -11.14 -0.73
CA LYS A 128 20.82 -9.76 -0.93
C LYS A 128 19.73 -8.76 -1.29
N GLU A 129 18.52 -9.23 -1.54
CA GLU A 129 17.41 -8.38 -1.95
C GLU A 129 16.09 -8.84 -1.38
N ILE A 130 15.22 -7.87 -1.09
CA ILE A 130 13.80 -8.09 -0.88
C ILE A 130 13.08 -7.60 -2.14
N TYR A 131 12.18 -8.41 -2.65
CA TYR A 131 11.31 -8.09 -3.77
C TYR A 131 9.85 -8.07 -3.30
N ILE A 132 9.12 -7.01 -3.63
CA ILE A 132 7.69 -6.89 -3.35
C ILE A 132 7.00 -6.52 -4.66
N ALA A 133 6.19 -7.43 -5.19
CA ALA A 133 5.39 -7.19 -6.38
C ALA A 133 4.17 -6.32 -6.05
N PHE A 134 3.78 -5.46 -7.00
CA PHE A 134 2.51 -4.74 -6.98
C PHE A 134 1.58 -5.43 -7.99
N PRO A 135 0.27 -5.55 -7.70
CA PRO A 135 -0.64 -6.21 -8.63
C PRO A 135 -0.75 -5.41 -9.92
N HIS A 136 -0.80 -6.08 -11.06
CA HIS A 136 -1.15 -5.45 -12.33
C HIS A 136 -2.60 -5.82 -12.66
N ASP A 137 -3.37 -4.86 -13.14
CA ASP A 137 -4.69 -5.11 -13.68
C ASP A 137 -4.57 -5.04 -15.21
N ASP A 138 -4.97 -6.11 -15.90
CA ASP A 138 -4.90 -6.21 -17.36
C ASP A 138 -6.06 -5.44 -18.04
N GLU A 139 -7.00 -4.91 -17.26
CA GLU A 139 -8.18 -4.21 -17.76
C GLU A 139 -7.93 -2.69 -17.83
N GLU A 140 -7.83 -2.15 -19.05
CA GLU A 140 -7.92 -0.71 -19.30
C GLU A 140 -9.34 -0.23 -18.98
N GLU A 141 -9.65 0.01 -17.71
CA GLU A 141 -10.85 0.78 -17.35
C GLU A 141 -10.62 2.26 -17.69
N GLU A 142 -11.63 2.93 -18.26
CA GLU A 142 -11.60 4.39 -18.46
C GLU A 142 -11.46 5.08 -17.10
N GLU A 143 -10.23 5.43 -16.73
CA GLU A 143 -9.93 6.10 -15.48
C GLU A 143 -10.61 7.48 -15.44
N ASP A 144 -11.54 7.67 -14.51
CA ASP A 144 -12.12 8.99 -14.25
C ASP A 144 -10.98 9.96 -13.88
N GLN A 145 -10.88 11.10 -14.57
CA GLN A 145 -9.88 12.12 -14.30
C GLN A 145 -9.86 12.58 -12.83
N MET A 146 -11.01 12.46 -12.15
CA MET A 146 -11.11 12.74 -10.72
C MET A 146 -10.46 11.63 -9.88
N ALA A 147 -10.67 10.36 -10.22
CA ALA A 147 -10.01 9.21 -9.57
C ALA A 147 -8.50 9.28 -9.75
N ALA A 148 -8.03 9.56 -10.97
CA ALA A 148 -6.62 9.78 -11.27
C ALA A 148 -6.03 10.94 -10.43
N GLY A 149 -6.78 12.03 -10.25
CA GLY A 149 -6.40 13.15 -9.40
C GLY A 149 -6.22 12.75 -7.92
N PHE A 150 -7.15 11.97 -7.36
CA PHE A 150 -7.03 11.48 -5.99
C PHE A 150 -5.87 10.50 -5.82
N MET A 151 -5.71 9.57 -6.76
CA MET A 151 -4.65 8.57 -6.71
C MET A 151 -3.26 9.15 -6.94
N SER A 152 -3.14 10.31 -7.61
CA SER A 152 -1.86 11.04 -7.75
C SER A 152 -1.23 11.46 -6.41
N SER A 153 -2.06 11.63 -5.37
CA SER A 153 -1.61 11.97 -4.01
C SER A 153 -1.42 10.75 -3.11
N ALA A 154 -1.79 9.57 -3.59
CA ALA A 154 -1.74 8.34 -2.80
C ALA A 154 -0.30 7.84 -2.68
N VAL A 155 0.02 7.30 -1.51
CA VAL A 155 1.36 6.80 -1.18
C VAL A 155 1.25 5.37 -0.69
N TYR A 156 2.12 4.50 -1.21
CA TYR A 156 2.47 3.25 -0.58
C TYR A 156 3.55 3.51 0.46
N LYS A 157 3.24 3.21 1.72
CA LYS A 157 4.16 3.37 2.84
C LYS A 157 4.57 2.01 3.38
N LEU A 158 5.84 1.68 3.24
CA LEU A 158 6.44 0.50 3.82
C LEU A 158 7.27 0.85 5.04
N THR A 159 6.99 0.18 6.16
CA THR A 159 7.86 0.15 7.33
C THR A 159 8.55 -1.20 7.42
N LEU A 160 9.87 -1.22 7.30
CA LEU A 160 10.69 -2.43 7.32
C LEU A 160 11.53 -2.47 8.60
N ASN A 161 11.29 -3.45 9.45
CA ASN A 161 12.05 -3.58 10.70
C ASN A 161 13.49 -4.07 10.45
N ARG A 162 14.45 -3.56 11.23
CA ARG A 162 15.87 -3.96 11.14
C ARG A 162 16.11 -5.43 11.46
N ASN A 163 15.19 -6.10 12.14
CA ASN A 163 15.24 -7.55 12.34
C ASN A 163 15.02 -8.35 11.04
N VAL A 164 14.50 -7.71 9.98
CA VAL A 164 14.41 -8.30 8.63
C VAL A 164 15.74 -8.11 7.90
N VAL A 165 16.24 -6.86 7.88
CA VAL A 165 17.51 -6.48 7.25
C VAL A 165 18.25 -5.47 8.12
N GLU A 166 19.50 -5.77 8.47
CA GLU A 166 20.28 -4.90 9.36
C GLU A 166 20.58 -3.55 8.72
N LYS A 167 20.99 -3.56 7.44
CA LYS A 167 21.40 -2.38 6.68
C LYS A 167 20.85 -2.38 5.26
N VAL A 168 20.00 -1.40 4.94
CA VAL A 168 19.58 -1.16 3.55
C VAL A 168 20.67 -0.39 2.79
N LYS A 169 20.99 -0.84 1.58
CA LYS A 169 21.97 -0.19 0.69
C LYS A 169 21.31 0.73 -0.32
N SER A 170 20.23 0.27 -0.94
CA SER A 170 19.48 1.03 -1.94
C SER A 170 18.07 0.48 -2.06
N ILE A 171 17.15 1.33 -2.51
CA ILE A 171 15.78 0.94 -2.82
C ILE A 171 15.45 1.48 -4.20
N SER A 172 14.87 0.63 -5.04
CA SER A 172 14.45 1.02 -6.37
C SER A 172 13.03 0.53 -6.61
N PHE A 173 12.22 1.36 -7.25
CA PHE A 173 10.93 0.97 -7.79
C PHE A 173 11.11 0.69 -9.28
N LEU A 174 10.70 -0.50 -9.72
CA LEU A 174 10.77 -0.94 -11.11
C LEU A 174 9.35 -0.88 -11.68
N ASN A 175 9.18 -0.19 -12.79
CA ASN A 175 8.09 -0.43 -13.75
C ASN A 175 8.72 -0.88 -15.08
N ALA A 176 7.96 -1.34 -16.09
CA ALA A 176 8.59 -1.88 -17.31
C ALA A 176 9.46 -0.88 -18.07
N ASP A 177 9.15 0.41 -17.96
CA ASP A 177 9.81 1.45 -18.74
C ASP A 177 11.04 2.03 -18.03
N GLU A 178 11.01 2.09 -16.69
CA GLU A 178 11.95 2.86 -15.89
C GLU A 178 12.28 2.23 -14.53
N THR A 179 13.41 2.66 -13.98
CA THR A 179 13.82 2.34 -12.61
C THR A 179 13.98 3.63 -11.85
N PHE A 180 13.21 3.79 -10.77
CA PHE A 180 13.26 4.97 -9.92
C PHE A 180 14.00 4.64 -8.64
N ASP A 181 14.98 5.46 -8.28
CA ASP A 181 15.57 5.39 -6.95
C ASP A 181 14.58 5.95 -5.92
N VAL A 182 14.31 5.14 -4.89
CA VAL A 182 13.39 5.48 -3.82
C VAL A 182 14.20 5.85 -2.59
N SER A 183 13.99 7.06 -2.07
CA SER A 183 14.57 7.47 -0.80
C SER A 183 13.89 6.77 0.37
N PHE A 184 14.62 6.56 1.46
CA PHE A 184 14.08 6.03 2.70
C PHE A 184 14.58 6.82 3.89
N VAL A 185 13.79 6.81 4.97
CA VAL A 185 14.17 7.35 6.27
C VAL A 185 14.61 6.20 7.16
N GLU A 186 15.79 6.35 7.75
CA GLU A 186 16.34 5.38 8.70
C GLU A 186 16.06 5.85 10.14
N LEU A 187 15.36 5.02 10.91
CA LEU A 187 15.13 5.20 12.35
C LEU A 187 15.86 4.11 13.15
N SER A 188 15.78 4.16 14.48
CA SER A 188 16.51 3.24 15.37
C SER A 188 16.30 1.76 15.05
N ASP A 189 15.08 1.38 14.72
CA ASP A 189 14.60 0.00 14.64
C ASP A 189 13.87 -0.30 13.33
N ILE A 190 13.60 0.71 12.51
CA ILE A 190 12.84 0.60 11.27
C ILE A 190 13.42 1.48 10.16
N TYR A 191 13.17 1.08 8.92
CA TYR A 191 13.27 1.90 7.72
C TYR A 191 11.85 2.28 7.28
N ILE A 192 11.65 3.53 6.89
CA ILE A 192 10.39 4.02 6.32
C ILE A 192 10.63 4.36 4.86
N ILE A 193 9.81 3.79 3.98
CA ILE A 193 9.93 3.86 2.54
C ILE A 193 8.57 4.33 2.03
N GLU A 194 8.57 5.40 1.24
CA GLU A 194 7.35 5.98 0.70
C GLU A 194 7.48 6.02 -0.83
N VAL A 195 6.56 5.35 -1.51
CA VAL A 195 6.48 5.28 -2.97
C VAL A 195 5.18 5.94 -3.40
N PRO A 196 5.21 7.00 -4.21
CA PRO A 196 4.00 7.54 -4.83
C PRO A 196 3.30 6.45 -5.64
N LEU A 197 2.02 6.20 -5.37
CA LEU A 197 1.27 5.18 -6.10
C LEU A 197 1.12 5.52 -7.58
N ALA A 198 1.26 6.79 -7.95
CA ALA A 198 1.27 7.23 -9.35
C ALA A 198 2.26 6.43 -10.21
N TYR A 199 3.43 6.02 -9.67
CA TYR A 199 4.40 5.20 -10.41
C TYR A 199 3.90 3.79 -10.73
N TRP A 200 3.03 3.25 -9.88
CA TRP A 200 2.39 1.96 -10.09
C TRP A 200 1.20 2.08 -11.04
N ILE A 201 0.31 3.04 -10.80
CA ILE A 201 -0.95 3.20 -11.55
C ILE A 201 -0.70 3.59 -13.00
N SER A 202 0.29 4.45 -13.25
CA SER A 202 0.62 4.86 -14.63
C SER A 202 1.37 3.78 -15.42
N SER A 203 1.65 2.61 -14.84
CA SER A 203 2.41 1.55 -15.48
C SER A 203 1.48 0.61 -16.24
N SER A 204 1.74 0.41 -17.53
CA SER A 204 1.08 -0.62 -18.34
C SER A 204 1.69 -2.01 -18.17
N SER A 205 2.29 -2.29 -17.01
CA SER A 205 3.11 -3.48 -16.77
C SER A 205 3.36 -3.77 -15.30
N ASP A 206 3.88 -4.98 -15.04
CA ASP A 206 4.31 -5.43 -13.71
C ASP A 206 5.24 -4.43 -13.01
N CYS A 207 4.87 -4.07 -11.80
CA CYS A 207 5.62 -3.16 -10.94
C CYS A 207 6.19 -3.87 -9.72
N SER A 208 7.34 -3.41 -9.24
CA SER A 208 7.94 -3.97 -8.03
C SER A 208 8.81 -3.00 -7.25
N LEU A 209 8.86 -3.20 -5.93
CA LEU A 209 9.84 -2.57 -5.05
C LEU A 209 10.98 -3.54 -4.78
N VAL A 210 12.21 -3.10 -5.00
CA VAL A 210 13.43 -3.86 -4.77
C VAL A 210 14.28 -3.18 -3.72
N ILE A 211 14.54 -3.88 -2.61
CA ILE A 211 15.34 -3.39 -1.49
C ILE A 211 16.64 -4.21 -1.44
N LYS A 212 17.78 -3.60 -1.75
CA LYS A 212 19.08 -4.26 -1.67
C LYS A 212 19.70 -4.03 -0.29
N TYR A 213 20.24 -5.09 0.32
CA TYR A 213 20.82 -5.05 1.67
C TYR A 213 22.17 -5.77 1.77
#